data_AF-A0A7G7L8S1-F1
#
_entry.id   AF-A0A7G7L8S1-F1
#
_cell.length_a   1.000
_cell.length_b   1.000
_cell.length_c   1.000
_cell.angle_alpha   90.00
_cell.angle_beta   90.00
_cell.angle_gamma   90.00
#
_symmetry.space_group_name_H-M   'P 1'
#
loop_
_entity.id
_entity.type
_entity.pdbx_description
1 polymer ?
#
loop_
_entity_poly.entity_id
_entity_poly.type
_entity_poly.pdbx_seq_one_letter_code
_entity_poly.pdbx_strand_id
1 'polypeptide(L)'
;MPDGSASVRTSWVATAASSLGCPGHACVSGERDHPRSRCVPRCSRPATDSRTRFDPVPDDARWLPLQGTTNTRDLGGLPLTDGGTTVPGRVLRSDDLQELTDHDVVVLVDDLGVTDVVDLRSSAEVRLEGRGPLRDQPEIAHRHFTLLPEAGTYTDVYAAEDDADVDLPEGWLESLLPRSVAAEHETETPAVRSYLGYLTDGADNVVGALRAITAASGTALVHCAAGKDRTGVVCALALEVAGVEREAVVADYALTAERIDDVVGKLAARPTYAQDMARRDVASHTPRADSMRRLLDLLDADHGGAAGWLAERGFGPEEQTALRLRLTEA
;
A
#
# COMPACT_ATOMS: atom_id res chain seq x y z
N MET A 1 38.71 44.28 -10.53
CA MET A 1 37.94 43.33 -9.71
C MET A 1 37.79 42.05 -10.49
N PRO A 2 38.74 41.10 -10.39
CA PRO A 2 38.58 39.77 -10.98
C PRO A 2 38.06 38.81 -9.91
N ASP A 3 36.99 38.07 -10.21
CA ASP A 3 36.40 37.10 -9.29
C ASP A 3 36.81 35.67 -9.65
N GLY A 4 36.95 34.88 -8.59
CA GLY A 4 37.80 33.71 -8.48
C GLY A 4 37.21 32.42 -9.05
N SER A 5 38.15 31.59 -9.49
CA SER A 5 38.04 30.16 -9.73
C SER A 5 37.64 29.36 -8.49
N ALA A 6 36.81 28.33 -8.66
CA ALA A 6 37.02 27.01 -8.04
C ALA A 6 36.10 25.95 -8.66
N SER A 7 36.68 25.04 -9.46
CA SER A 7 36.04 23.77 -9.82
C SER A 7 36.27 22.77 -8.68
N VAL A 8 35.23 22.11 -8.21
CA VAL A 8 35.39 20.94 -7.33
C VAL A 8 34.97 19.70 -8.13
N ARG A 9 35.99 18.91 -8.49
CA ARG A 9 35.85 17.53 -8.97
C ARG A 9 35.76 16.63 -7.74
N THR A 10 34.70 15.84 -7.61
CA THR A 10 34.65 14.72 -6.66
C THR A 10 34.98 13.43 -7.40
N SER A 11 36.17 12.89 -7.14
CA SER A 11 36.60 11.58 -7.60
C SER A 11 36.01 10.49 -6.70
N TRP A 12 35.30 9.53 -7.28
CA TRP A 12 34.97 8.28 -6.61
C TRP A 12 36.21 7.38 -6.59
N VAL A 13 36.74 7.10 -5.40
CA VAL A 13 37.76 6.08 -5.17
C VAL A 13 37.05 4.78 -4.84
N ALA A 14 37.11 3.83 -5.77
CA ALA A 14 36.72 2.44 -5.53
C ALA A 14 37.72 1.79 -4.56
N THR A 15 37.25 1.27 -3.42
CA THR A 15 38.09 0.44 -2.54
C THR A 15 37.71 -1.02 -2.75
N ALA A 16 38.73 -1.81 -3.05
CA ALA A 16 38.67 -3.19 -3.52
C ALA A 16 38.23 -4.19 -2.43
N ALA A 17 37.58 -5.25 -2.92
CA ALA A 17 37.27 -6.47 -2.18
C ALA A 17 38.52 -7.08 -1.54
N SER A 18 38.43 -7.40 -0.25
CA SER A 18 39.43 -8.17 0.48
C SER A 18 38.85 -9.52 0.91
N SER A 19 39.46 -10.57 0.38
CA SER A 19 39.22 -11.99 0.63
C SER A 19 39.37 -12.36 2.11
N LEU A 20 38.34 -12.96 2.72
CA LEU A 20 38.45 -13.63 4.01
C LEU A 20 38.94 -15.06 3.82
N GLY A 21 40.22 -15.29 4.10
CA GLY A 21 40.77 -16.62 4.35
C GLY A 21 40.64 -16.99 5.83
N CYS A 22 40.18 -18.19 6.14
CA CYS A 22 40.16 -18.73 7.50
C CYS A 22 41.59 -19.16 7.95
N PRO A 23 42.07 -18.78 9.14
CA PRO A 23 43.23 -19.42 9.74
C PRO A 23 42.81 -20.69 10.49
N GLY A 24 43.59 -21.76 10.31
CA GLY A 24 43.33 -23.08 10.84
C GLY A 24 43.47 -23.21 12.37
N HIS A 25 42.84 -24.26 12.91
CA HIS A 25 43.11 -24.75 14.26
C HIS A 25 43.62 -26.18 14.20
N ALA A 26 44.75 -26.41 14.88
CA ALA A 26 45.43 -27.68 15.02
C ALA A 26 44.64 -28.62 15.95
N CYS A 27 44.46 -29.86 15.53
CA CYS A 27 43.96 -30.93 16.40
C CYS A 27 45.10 -31.44 17.30
N VAL A 28 44.89 -31.43 18.62
CA VAL A 28 45.71 -32.18 19.57
C VAL A 28 45.09 -33.57 19.74
N SER A 29 45.91 -34.61 19.56
CA SER A 29 45.54 -36.02 19.58
C SER A 29 45.32 -36.57 20.99
N GLY A 30 44.20 -37.26 21.20
CA GLY A 30 43.92 -38.18 22.32
C GLY A 30 43.32 -39.49 21.81
N GLU A 31 43.67 -40.59 22.45
CA GLU A 31 43.66 -41.97 21.93
C GLU A 31 42.28 -42.66 21.72
N ARG A 32 42.24 -43.47 20.65
CA ARG A 32 41.58 -44.77 20.40
C ARG A 32 40.20 -45.08 21.05
N ASP A 33 39.14 -45.15 20.24
CA ASP A 33 38.42 -46.40 19.86
C ASP A 33 37.13 -46.14 19.01
N HIS A 34 36.81 -47.06 18.08
CA HIS A 34 35.59 -47.22 17.23
C HIS A 34 35.45 -46.44 15.90
N PRO A 35 35.12 -47.11 14.76
CA PRO A 35 34.87 -46.45 13.47
C PRO A 35 33.37 -46.22 13.18
N ARG A 36 33.09 -45.05 12.58
CA ARG A 36 31.85 -44.59 11.91
C ARG A 36 30.85 -43.80 12.74
N SER A 37 31.25 -42.61 13.21
CA SER A 37 30.36 -41.47 13.33
C SER A 37 30.75 -40.41 12.28
N ARG A 38 29.83 -40.07 11.38
CA ARG A 38 30.00 -38.90 10.49
C ARG A 38 29.76 -37.65 11.33
N CYS A 39 30.83 -36.99 11.77
CA CYS A 39 30.74 -35.62 12.30
C CYS A 39 30.43 -34.66 11.14
N VAL A 40 29.18 -34.22 11.06
CA VAL A 40 28.81 -33.03 10.27
C VAL A 40 29.31 -31.82 11.06
N PRO A 41 30.08 -30.88 10.49
CA PRO A 41 30.47 -29.68 11.21
C PRO A 41 29.21 -28.85 11.44
N ARG A 42 28.75 -28.78 12.69
CA ARG A 42 27.73 -27.82 13.10
C ARG A 42 28.43 -26.48 13.21
N CYS A 43 28.43 -25.69 12.13
CA CYS A 43 28.73 -24.27 12.22
C CYS A 43 27.69 -23.64 13.13
N SER A 44 28.04 -23.45 14.41
CA SER A 44 27.30 -22.55 15.29
C SER A 44 27.36 -21.15 14.66
N ARG A 45 26.21 -20.64 14.19
CA ARG A 45 26.08 -19.23 13.82
C ARG A 45 26.56 -18.40 15.03
N PRO A 46 27.45 -17.42 14.84
CA PRO A 46 27.77 -16.50 15.92
C PRO A 46 26.47 -15.81 16.32
N ALA A 47 26.21 -15.73 17.63
CA ALA A 47 25.11 -14.95 18.14
C ALA A 47 25.33 -13.49 17.72
N THR A 48 24.59 -13.03 16.73
CA THR A 48 24.52 -11.60 16.38
C THR A 48 23.66 -10.94 17.44
N ASP A 49 24.30 -10.51 18.53
CA ASP A 49 23.85 -9.31 19.22
C ASP A 49 24.13 -8.13 18.30
N SER A 50 23.09 -7.66 17.62
CA SER A 50 23.05 -6.31 17.07
C SER A 50 21.60 -5.95 16.80
N ARG A 51 21.01 -5.26 17.77
CA ARG A 51 19.92 -4.31 17.52
C ARG A 51 20.43 -3.25 16.53
N THR A 52 20.45 -3.57 15.25
CA THR A 52 20.37 -2.54 14.21
C THR A 52 18.89 -2.36 13.96
N ARG A 53 18.25 -1.56 14.83
CA ARG A 53 17.01 -0.89 14.47
C ARG A 53 17.30 -0.18 13.15
N PHE A 54 16.42 -0.36 12.18
CA PHE A 54 16.30 0.57 11.06
C PHE A 54 16.37 1.98 11.64
N ASP A 55 17.32 2.80 11.19
CA ASP A 55 17.34 4.21 11.56
C ASP A 55 15.97 4.77 11.14
N PRO A 56 15.26 5.49 12.02
CA PRO A 56 13.96 6.03 11.68
C PRO A 56 14.09 6.77 10.35
N VAL A 57 13.18 6.44 9.43
CA VAL A 57 13.02 7.19 8.18
C VAL A 57 13.04 8.67 8.57
N PRO A 58 13.89 9.51 7.94
CA PRO A 58 13.98 10.92 8.26
C PRO A 58 12.57 11.54 8.38
N ASP A 59 12.35 12.43 9.36
CA ASP A 59 11.04 13.04 9.67
C ASP A 59 10.34 13.69 8.44
N ASP A 60 11.08 13.87 7.33
CA ASP A 60 10.66 14.43 6.04
C ASP A 60 10.39 13.41 4.92
N ALA A 61 10.75 12.12 5.07
CA ALA A 61 10.57 11.11 4.04
C ALA A 61 9.35 10.20 4.31
N ARG A 62 8.14 10.70 4.02
CA ARG A 62 6.89 9.91 4.14
C ARG A 62 6.86 8.66 3.25
N TRP A 63 7.69 8.62 2.21
CA TRP A 63 7.77 7.53 1.22
C TRP A 63 8.78 6.45 1.64
N LEU A 64 8.37 5.20 1.57
CA LEU A 64 9.28 4.06 1.78
C LEU A 64 10.07 3.80 0.49
N PRO A 65 11.41 3.80 0.53
CA PRO A 65 12.26 3.71 -0.66
C PRO A 65 12.42 2.26 -1.16
N LEU A 66 11.30 1.61 -1.47
CA LEU A 66 11.28 0.27 -2.06
C LEU A 66 11.52 0.35 -3.57
N GLN A 67 12.18 -0.66 -4.12
CA GLN A 67 12.52 -0.69 -5.55
C GLN A 67 11.35 -1.12 -6.42
N GLY A 68 10.53 -2.06 -5.95
CA GLY A 68 9.41 -2.63 -6.70
C GLY A 68 8.09 -1.85 -6.63
N THR A 69 8.02 -0.79 -5.84
CA THR A 69 6.79 -0.02 -5.61
C THR A 69 7.06 1.47 -5.68
N THR A 70 6.11 2.22 -6.22
CA THR A 70 6.27 3.66 -6.44
C THR A 70 5.50 4.50 -5.41
N ASN A 71 4.45 3.93 -4.82
CA ASN A 71 3.46 4.65 -4.02
C ASN A 71 3.35 4.09 -2.58
N THR A 72 4.44 3.53 -2.04
CA THR A 72 4.45 2.92 -0.69
C THR A 72 4.78 3.92 0.40
N ARG A 73 3.94 3.99 1.44
CA ARG A 73 4.13 4.86 2.61
C ARG A 73 3.45 4.33 3.86
N ASP A 74 3.93 4.79 5.01
CA ASP A 74 3.35 4.56 6.32
C ASP A 74 2.23 5.58 6.63
N LEU A 75 1.18 5.13 7.28
CA LEU A 75 0.08 5.95 7.80
C LEU A 75 0.29 6.37 9.26
N GLY A 76 1.46 6.11 9.84
CA GLY A 76 1.91 6.66 11.11
C GLY A 76 2.22 8.16 11.05
N GLY A 77 2.15 8.83 12.20
CA GLY A 77 2.48 10.25 12.36
C GLY A 77 1.38 11.24 11.94
N LEU A 78 0.17 10.77 11.60
CA LEU A 78 -0.95 11.62 11.20
C LEU A 78 -1.64 12.21 12.44
N PRO A 79 -1.93 13.53 12.46
CA PRO A 79 -2.50 14.20 13.64
C PRO A 79 -3.92 13.71 13.93
N LEU A 80 -4.20 13.48 15.22
CA LEU A 80 -5.52 13.13 15.72
C LEU A 80 -6.28 14.36 16.20
N THR A 81 -7.59 14.36 16.02
CA THR A 81 -8.50 15.45 16.44
C THR A 81 -8.52 15.68 17.95
N ASP A 82 -8.27 14.65 18.76
CA ASP A 82 -8.17 14.73 20.23
C ASP A 82 -6.72 14.82 20.75
N GLY A 83 -5.77 15.05 19.85
CA GLY A 83 -4.35 15.19 20.15
C GLY A 83 -3.55 13.89 20.03
N GLY A 84 -2.24 14.03 19.78
CA GLY A 84 -1.38 12.89 19.45
C GLY A 84 -1.37 12.60 17.94
N THR A 85 -0.78 11.47 17.58
CA THR A 85 -0.66 11.03 16.18
C THR A 85 -0.91 9.53 16.05
N THR A 86 -1.21 9.07 14.85
CA THR A 86 -1.18 7.64 14.53
C THR A 86 0.22 7.05 14.78
N VAL A 87 0.27 5.77 15.12
CA VAL A 87 1.50 5.04 15.46
C VAL A 87 2.15 4.49 14.19
N PRO A 88 3.45 4.75 13.95
CA PRO A 88 4.20 4.17 12.85
C PRO A 88 4.21 2.64 12.84
N GLY A 89 4.28 2.05 11.65
CA GLY A 89 4.35 0.60 11.45
C GLY A 89 3.06 -0.13 11.79
N ARG A 90 1.89 0.53 11.76
CA ARG A 90 0.59 -0.13 11.96
C ARG A 90 -0.08 -0.48 10.64
N VAL A 91 -0.06 0.48 9.70
CA VAL A 91 -0.68 0.35 8.38
C VAL A 91 0.21 1.00 7.33
N LEU A 92 0.63 0.21 6.34
CA LEU A 92 1.24 0.70 5.12
C LEU A 92 0.20 0.71 4.02
N ARG A 93 0.29 1.69 3.12
CA ARG A 93 -0.43 1.68 1.85
C ARG A 93 0.55 1.65 0.69
N SER A 94 0.20 0.97 -0.40
CA SER A 94 1.08 0.76 -1.55
C SER A 94 0.31 0.65 -2.88
N ASP A 95 1.03 0.84 -3.98
CA ASP A 95 0.66 0.32 -5.30
C ASP A 95 0.89 -1.20 -5.37
N ASP A 96 0.83 -1.76 -6.56
CA ASP A 96 0.96 -3.19 -6.73
C ASP A 96 2.35 -3.74 -6.32
N LEU A 97 2.34 -4.99 -5.87
CA LEU A 97 3.49 -5.62 -5.20
C LEU A 97 4.23 -6.63 -6.09
N GLN A 98 3.95 -6.66 -7.39
CA GLN A 98 4.45 -7.72 -8.28
C GLN A 98 5.94 -7.59 -8.58
N GLU A 99 6.46 -6.37 -8.53
CA GLU A 99 7.85 -6.06 -8.87
C GLU A 99 8.75 -5.95 -7.64
N LEU A 100 8.26 -6.30 -6.44
CA LEU A 100 9.08 -6.32 -5.22
C LEU A 100 10.33 -7.16 -5.45
N THR A 101 11.48 -6.60 -5.09
CA THR A 101 12.75 -7.33 -5.11
C THR A 101 12.90 -8.18 -3.86
N ASP A 102 13.84 -9.13 -3.86
CA ASP A 102 14.21 -9.88 -2.65
C ASP A 102 14.60 -8.94 -1.49
N HIS A 103 15.23 -7.79 -1.81
CA HIS A 103 15.56 -6.77 -0.83
C HIS A 103 14.31 -6.10 -0.25
N ASP A 104 13.34 -5.73 -1.10
CA ASP A 104 12.10 -5.11 -0.64
C ASP A 104 11.29 -6.07 0.25
N VAL A 105 11.29 -7.37 -0.07
CA VAL A 105 10.65 -8.39 0.77
C VAL A 105 11.30 -8.45 2.15
N VAL A 106 12.62 -8.44 2.24
CA VAL A 106 13.34 -8.39 3.53
C VAL A 106 12.96 -7.14 4.31
N VAL A 107 12.95 -5.97 3.68
CA VAL A 107 12.55 -4.71 4.35
C VAL A 107 11.11 -4.80 4.86
N LEU A 108 10.18 -5.29 4.05
CA LEU A 108 8.76 -5.37 4.43
C LEU A 108 8.53 -6.38 5.58
N VAL A 109 9.18 -7.54 5.53
CA VAL A 109 8.96 -8.61 6.50
C VAL A 109 9.78 -8.43 7.76
N ASP A 110 11.10 -8.29 7.61
CA ASP A 110 12.03 -8.33 8.75
C ASP A 110 12.12 -6.98 9.46
N ASP A 111 12.16 -5.87 8.70
CA ASP A 111 12.37 -4.53 9.26
C ASP A 111 11.04 -3.86 9.62
N LEU A 112 10.04 -3.94 8.74
CA LEU A 112 8.73 -3.30 8.91
C LEU A 112 7.69 -4.23 9.52
N GLY A 113 7.97 -5.53 9.67
CA GLY A 113 7.09 -6.47 10.38
C GLY A 113 5.73 -6.69 9.72
N VAL A 114 5.65 -6.69 8.39
CA VAL A 114 4.40 -6.96 7.66
C VAL A 114 3.92 -8.37 7.94
N THR A 115 2.70 -8.50 8.48
CA THR A 115 2.05 -9.79 8.75
C THR A 115 0.82 -10.02 7.90
N ASP A 116 0.18 -8.96 7.40
CA ASP A 116 -1.04 -9.07 6.63
C ASP A 116 -0.94 -8.23 5.35
N VAL A 117 -1.31 -8.83 4.22
CA VAL A 117 -1.48 -8.15 2.94
C VAL A 117 -2.97 -8.11 2.61
N VAL A 118 -3.50 -6.91 2.46
CA VAL A 118 -4.88 -6.61 2.08
C VAL A 118 -4.87 -6.18 0.61
N ASP A 119 -5.19 -7.13 -0.27
CA ASP A 119 -5.24 -6.94 -1.73
C ASP A 119 -6.66 -6.54 -2.16
N LEU A 120 -6.81 -5.33 -2.69
CA LEU A 120 -8.09 -4.75 -3.13
C LEU A 120 -8.30 -4.87 -4.64
N ARG A 121 -7.42 -5.57 -5.36
CA ARG A 121 -7.53 -5.76 -6.81
C ARG A 121 -8.71 -6.66 -7.15
N SER A 122 -9.21 -6.56 -8.39
CA SER A 122 -10.16 -7.54 -8.93
C SER A 122 -9.51 -8.93 -9.05
N SER A 123 -10.32 -9.99 -9.08
CA SER A 123 -9.75 -11.32 -9.35
C SER A 123 -9.12 -11.41 -10.74
N ALA A 124 -9.55 -10.59 -11.71
CA ALA A 124 -8.92 -10.52 -13.02
C ALA A 124 -7.50 -9.98 -12.94
N GLU A 125 -7.30 -8.84 -12.27
CA GLU A 125 -5.98 -8.29 -11.98
C GLU A 125 -5.10 -9.31 -11.25
N VAL A 126 -5.60 -9.95 -10.19
CA VAL A 126 -4.85 -10.97 -9.44
C VAL A 126 -4.45 -12.17 -10.31
N ARG A 127 -5.31 -12.60 -11.24
CA ARG A 127 -5.01 -13.72 -12.16
C ARG A 127 -3.98 -13.34 -13.22
N LEU A 128 -4.05 -12.12 -13.75
CA LEU A 128 -3.21 -11.66 -14.86
C LEU A 128 -1.82 -11.21 -14.38
N GLU A 129 -1.77 -10.50 -13.26
CA GLU A 129 -0.54 -9.94 -12.69
C GLU A 129 0.12 -10.86 -11.67
N GLY A 130 -0.66 -11.76 -11.07
CA GLY A 130 -0.21 -12.60 -9.97
C GLY A 130 -0.25 -11.91 -8.60
N ARG A 131 0.16 -12.66 -7.57
CA ARG A 131 0.07 -12.26 -6.16
C ARG A 131 1.34 -11.63 -5.60
N GLY A 132 2.39 -11.54 -6.41
CA GLY A 132 3.68 -10.97 -6.04
C GLY A 132 4.51 -11.80 -5.04
N PRO A 133 5.76 -11.39 -4.76
CA PRO A 133 6.73 -12.16 -3.97
C PRO A 133 6.37 -12.36 -2.50
N LEU A 134 5.58 -11.44 -1.91
CA LEU A 134 5.11 -11.61 -0.52
C LEU A 134 4.23 -12.85 -0.35
N ARG A 135 3.68 -13.42 -1.43
CA ARG A 135 2.87 -14.64 -1.35
C ARG A 135 3.68 -15.86 -0.93
N ASP A 136 4.98 -15.85 -1.20
CA ASP A 136 5.90 -16.94 -0.89
C ASP A 136 6.37 -16.93 0.58
N GLN A 137 6.04 -15.88 1.33
CA GLN A 137 6.34 -15.77 2.76
C GLN A 137 5.22 -16.42 3.58
N PRO A 138 5.47 -17.57 4.24
CA PRO A 138 4.42 -18.34 4.92
C PRO A 138 3.84 -17.65 6.16
N GLU A 139 4.58 -16.74 6.77
CA GLU A 139 4.16 -15.92 7.91
C GLU A 139 3.20 -14.79 7.55
N ILE A 140 3.05 -14.46 6.26
CA ILE A 140 2.17 -13.38 5.81
C ILE A 140 0.78 -13.94 5.49
N ALA A 141 -0.25 -13.39 6.13
CA ALA A 141 -1.64 -13.62 5.80
C ALA A 141 -2.06 -12.77 4.59
N HIS A 142 -2.41 -13.42 3.49
CA HIS A 142 -2.92 -12.76 2.28
C HIS A 142 -4.44 -12.76 2.25
N ARG A 143 -5.05 -11.58 2.20
CA ARG A 143 -6.50 -11.40 2.22
C ARG A 143 -6.92 -10.57 1.01
N HIS A 144 -7.87 -11.11 0.24
CA HIS A 144 -8.31 -10.52 -1.01
C HIS A 144 -9.73 -9.99 -0.85
N PHE A 145 -9.89 -8.68 -0.95
CA PHE A 145 -11.15 -7.95 -0.77
C PHE A 145 -11.37 -7.01 -1.96
N THR A 146 -11.77 -7.58 -3.09
CA THR A 146 -12.06 -6.82 -4.31
C THR A 146 -13.13 -5.75 -4.07
N LEU A 147 -12.87 -4.51 -4.50
CA LEU A 147 -13.87 -3.44 -4.48
C LEU A 147 -14.57 -3.26 -5.83
N LEU A 148 -14.22 -4.07 -6.83
CA LEU A 148 -14.79 -4.03 -8.16
C LEU A 148 -15.80 -5.17 -8.35
N PRO A 149 -16.87 -4.96 -9.12
CA PRO A 149 -17.75 -6.03 -9.53
C PRO A 149 -16.97 -7.13 -10.28
N GLU A 150 -17.12 -8.39 -9.83
CA GLU A 150 -16.40 -9.54 -10.40
C GLU A 150 -17.07 -10.11 -11.68
N ALA A 151 -18.05 -9.40 -12.25
CA ALA A 151 -18.71 -9.76 -13.49
C ALA A 151 -17.98 -9.12 -14.69
N GLY A 152 -17.30 -9.95 -15.50
CA GLY A 152 -16.64 -9.53 -16.74
C GLY A 152 -15.13 -9.80 -16.80
N THR A 153 -14.44 -9.22 -17.80
CA THR A 153 -13.02 -9.48 -18.15
C THR A 153 -12.08 -8.33 -17.77
N TYR A 154 -12.39 -7.58 -16.70
CA TYR A 154 -11.98 -6.16 -16.62
C TYR A 154 -11.00 -5.84 -15.46
N THR A 155 -10.22 -4.76 -15.63
CA THR A 155 -9.02 -4.41 -14.85
C THR A 155 -8.99 -2.93 -14.40
N ASP A 156 -10.14 -2.29 -14.19
CA ASP A 156 -10.23 -0.83 -14.05
C ASP A 156 -9.31 -0.27 -12.95
N VAL A 157 -8.24 0.37 -13.40
CA VAL A 157 -7.15 0.82 -12.53
C VAL A 157 -7.52 2.10 -11.79
N TYR A 158 -8.30 2.98 -12.43
CA TYR A 158 -8.57 4.34 -11.97
C TYR A 158 -10.04 4.75 -12.08
N ALA A 159 -10.50 5.50 -11.09
CA ALA A 159 -11.71 6.30 -11.17
C ALA A 159 -11.39 7.58 -11.96
N ALA A 160 -11.73 7.61 -13.26
CA ALA A 160 -11.44 8.77 -14.11
C ALA A 160 -12.36 9.96 -13.80
N GLU A 161 -11.93 11.16 -14.19
CA GLU A 161 -12.82 12.32 -14.34
C GLU A 161 -12.74 12.80 -15.79
N ASP A 162 -13.89 12.98 -16.45
CA ASP A 162 -14.07 13.77 -17.67
C ASP A 162 -15.54 14.20 -17.79
N ASP A 163 -15.75 15.50 -18.06
CA ASP A 163 -17.04 16.16 -18.36
C ASP A 163 -17.08 16.68 -19.82
N ALA A 164 -16.44 15.99 -20.76
CA ALA A 164 -16.45 16.41 -22.18
C ALA A 164 -17.45 15.58 -23.01
N ASP A 165 -18.61 16.19 -23.26
CA ASP A 165 -19.63 15.97 -24.30
C ASP A 165 -19.75 14.57 -24.94
N VAL A 166 -20.89 13.90 -24.75
CA VAL A 166 -21.20 12.69 -25.54
C VAL A 166 -22.65 12.63 -26.03
N ASP A 167 -22.80 12.78 -27.35
CA ASP A 167 -23.91 12.26 -28.14
C ASP A 167 -23.38 10.96 -28.82
N LEU A 168 -23.89 9.79 -28.43
CA LEU A 168 -23.28 8.48 -28.78
C LEU A 168 -24.19 7.59 -29.64
N PRO A 169 -23.81 7.33 -30.91
CA PRO A 169 -24.40 6.26 -31.71
C PRO A 169 -23.60 4.93 -31.68
N GLU A 170 -24.34 3.86 -31.99
CA GLU A 170 -24.10 2.42 -31.84
C GLU A 170 -22.65 1.89 -31.91
N GLY A 171 -22.21 1.40 -30.75
CA GLY A 171 -20.94 0.73 -30.52
C GLY A 171 -20.60 0.73 -29.03
N TRP A 172 -21.59 0.38 -28.20
CA TRP A 172 -21.56 0.38 -26.73
C TRP A 172 -20.22 -0.10 -26.15
N LEU A 173 -19.46 0.85 -25.62
CA LEU A 173 -18.41 0.65 -24.62
C LEU A 173 -18.85 1.35 -23.31
N GLU A 174 -20.11 1.14 -22.92
CA GLU A 174 -20.67 1.60 -21.65
C GLU A 174 -20.59 0.47 -20.61
N SER A 175 -19.41 0.34 -20.03
CA SER A 175 -19.17 -0.44 -18.81
C SER A 175 -17.88 0.20 -18.28
N LEU A 176 -17.70 0.50 -16.99
CA LEU A 176 -16.89 -0.36 -16.13
C LEU A 176 -16.47 0.38 -14.83
N LEU A 177 -17.40 1.12 -14.24
CA LEU A 177 -17.25 1.52 -12.84
C LEU A 177 -18.51 1.02 -12.13
N PRO A 178 -18.44 0.63 -10.84
CA PRO A 178 -19.64 0.42 -10.06
C PRO A 178 -20.43 1.74 -10.08
N ARG A 179 -21.42 1.82 -10.99
CA ARG A 179 -22.27 3.00 -11.22
C ARG A 179 -23.59 2.88 -10.46
N SER A 180 -23.78 1.84 -9.65
CA SER A 180 -24.86 1.75 -8.67
C SER A 180 -24.63 2.80 -7.57
N VAL A 181 -24.82 4.06 -7.95
CA VAL A 181 -24.95 5.17 -7.02
C VAL A 181 -26.44 5.44 -6.86
N ALA A 182 -26.84 5.93 -5.68
CA ALA A 182 -28.20 6.39 -5.48
C ALA A 182 -28.52 7.50 -6.49
N ALA A 183 -29.80 7.63 -6.86
CA ALA A 183 -30.24 8.59 -7.88
C ALA A 183 -29.82 10.03 -7.51
N GLU A 184 -29.81 10.36 -6.22
CA GLU A 184 -29.34 11.65 -5.71
C GLU A 184 -27.84 11.94 -5.92
N HIS A 185 -27.04 10.96 -6.33
CA HIS A 185 -25.58 11.11 -6.53
C HIS A 185 -25.16 10.96 -8.00
N GLU A 186 -26.11 10.86 -8.94
CA GLU A 186 -25.82 10.71 -10.37
C GLU A 186 -25.06 11.90 -10.96
N THR A 187 -25.19 13.09 -10.35
CA THR A 187 -24.53 14.34 -10.77
C THR A 187 -23.13 14.54 -10.20
N GLU A 188 -22.65 13.64 -9.33
CA GLU A 188 -21.30 13.72 -8.77
C GLU A 188 -20.23 13.43 -9.82
N THR A 189 -18.99 13.89 -9.57
CA THR A 189 -17.87 13.64 -10.49
C THR A 189 -17.66 12.13 -10.67
N PRO A 190 -17.13 11.66 -11.82
CA PRO A 190 -17.03 10.23 -12.03
C PRO A 190 -16.08 9.54 -11.04
N ALA A 191 -15.10 10.27 -10.46
CA ALA A 191 -14.30 9.77 -9.34
C ALA A 191 -15.13 9.51 -8.08
N VAL A 192 -15.91 10.51 -7.64
CA VAL A 192 -16.79 10.39 -6.47
C VAL A 192 -17.83 9.28 -6.67
N ARG A 193 -18.44 9.19 -7.85
CA ARG A 193 -19.38 8.11 -8.19
C ARG A 193 -18.74 6.73 -8.09
N SER A 194 -17.48 6.60 -8.52
CA SER A 194 -16.75 5.33 -8.39
C SER A 194 -16.50 4.96 -6.92
N TYR A 195 -16.16 5.94 -6.08
CA TYR A 195 -15.94 5.72 -4.65
C TYR A 195 -17.21 5.29 -3.95
N LEU A 196 -18.32 5.97 -4.22
CA LEU A 196 -19.65 5.56 -3.77
C LEU A 196 -20.00 4.16 -4.26
N GLY A 197 -19.68 3.84 -5.52
CA GLY A 197 -19.81 2.49 -6.07
C GLY A 197 -19.03 1.42 -5.30
N TYR A 198 -17.78 1.70 -4.89
CA TYR A 198 -17.01 0.79 -4.03
C TYR A 198 -17.71 0.53 -2.69
N LEU A 199 -18.31 1.58 -2.11
CA LEU A 199 -19.04 1.48 -0.86
C LEU A 199 -20.38 0.76 -1.04
N THR A 200 -21.07 0.94 -2.17
CA THR A 200 -22.34 0.24 -2.43
C THR A 200 -22.11 -1.24 -2.76
N ASP A 201 -21.31 -1.53 -3.77
CA ASP A 201 -21.17 -2.89 -4.33
C ASP A 201 -20.13 -3.72 -3.56
N GLY A 202 -19.13 -3.06 -2.98
CA GLY A 202 -18.02 -3.66 -2.24
C GLY A 202 -18.14 -3.56 -0.72
N ALA A 203 -19.31 -3.21 -0.17
CA ALA A 203 -19.51 -2.93 1.26
C ALA A 203 -18.90 -3.99 2.19
N ASP A 204 -19.23 -5.26 1.97
CA ASP A 204 -18.74 -6.38 2.79
C ASP A 204 -17.21 -6.53 2.70
N ASN A 205 -16.64 -6.24 1.53
CA ASN A 205 -15.19 -6.30 1.30
C ASN A 205 -14.47 -5.11 1.93
N VAL A 206 -15.06 -3.92 1.95
CA VAL A 206 -14.54 -2.76 2.71
C VAL A 206 -14.50 -3.10 4.21
N VAL A 207 -15.60 -3.61 4.75
CA VAL A 207 -15.67 -4.04 6.17
C VAL A 207 -14.66 -5.16 6.45
N GLY A 208 -14.55 -6.14 5.54
CA GLY A 208 -13.56 -7.22 5.63
C GLY A 208 -12.12 -6.71 5.63
N ALA A 209 -11.79 -5.74 4.79
CA ALA A 209 -10.48 -5.10 4.74
C ALA A 209 -10.16 -4.36 6.04
N LEU A 210 -11.12 -3.60 6.61
CA LEU A 210 -10.93 -2.92 7.90
C LEU A 210 -10.76 -3.92 9.05
N ARG A 211 -11.53 -5.01 9.08
CA ARG A 211 -11.35 -6.10 10.05
C ARG A 211 -9.97 -6.75 9.95
N ALA A 212 -9.50 -6.96 8.73
CA ALA A 212 -8.16 -7.48 8.47
C ALA A 212 -7.06 -6.55 8.98
N ILE A 213 -7.20 -5.24 8.71
CA ILE A 213 -6.30 -4.22 9.25
C ILE A 213 -6.31 -4.29 10.78
N THR A 214 -7.49 -4.24 11.41
CA THR A 214 -7.63 -4.29 12.88
C THR A 214 -6.97 -5.53 13.49
N ALA A 215 -7.16 -6.71 12.88
CA ALA A 215 -6.75 -7.99 13.43
C ALA A 215 -5.26 -8.36 13.20
N ALA A 216 -4.54 -7.64 12.33
CA ALA A 216 -3.16 -7.96 12.00
C ALA A 216 -2.26 -7.94 13.25
N SER A 217 -1.38 -8.92 13.44
CA SER A 217 -0.51 -8.95 14.63
C SER A 217 0.72 -8.04 14.51
N GLY A 218 1.13 -7.73 13.29
CA GLY A 218 2.18 -6.76 12.95
C GLY A 218 1.63 -5.68 12.04
N THR A 219 2.38 -5.33 11.00
CA THR A 219 2.01 -4.30 10.04
C THR A 219 1.03 -4.85 8.99
N ALA A 220 -0.07 -4.13 8.75
CA ALA A 220 -0.99 -4.43 7.65
C ALA A 220 -0.61 -3.60 6.41
N LEU A 221 -0.37 -4.23 5.28
CA LEU A 221 -0.10 -3.56 4.01
C LEU A 221 -1.35 -3.62 3.12
N VAL A 222 -1.92 -2.47 2.80
CA VAL A 222 -3.11 -2.32 1.95
C VAL A 222 -2.71 -1.86 0.56
N HIS A 223 -3.14 -2.57 -0.48
CA HIS A 223 -2.80 -2.17 -1.85
C HIS A 223 -3.90 -2.45 -2.88
N CYS A 224 -3.76 -1.83 -4.04
CA CYS A 224 -4.50 -2.16 -5.24
C CYS A 224 -3.53 -2.19 -6.43
N ALA A 225 -3.94 -1.76 -7.63
CA ALA A 225 -3.02 -1.57 -8.75
C ALA A 225 -2.15 -0.30 -8.56
N ALA A 226 -2.78 0.88 -8.54
CA ALA A 226 -2.06 2.16 -8.42
C ALA A 226 -1.81 2.60 -6.96
N GLY A 227 -2.45 1.95 -5.98
CA GLY A 227 -2.42 2.38 -4.58
C GLY A 227 -3.12 3.71 -4.30
N LYS A 228 -3.96 4.18 -5.25
CA LYS A 228 -4.60 5.51 -5.24
C LYS A 228 -6.05 5.44 -4.76
N ASP A 229 -6.96 4.96 -5.61
CA ASP A 229 -8.41 5.06 -5.42
C ASP A 229 -8.95 4.05 -4.40
N ARG A 230 -8.95 2.75 -4.74
CA ARG A 230 -9.46 1.67 -3.88
C ARG A 230 -8.75 1.64 -2.52
N THR A 231 -7.42 1.69 -2.54
CA THR A 231 -6.58 1.82 -1.33
C THR A 231 -6.91 3.11 -0.59
N GLY A 232 -7.07 4.24 -1.30
CA GLY A 232 -7.36 5.52 -0.69
C GLY A 232 -8.68 5.55 0.08
N VAL A 233 -9.74 4.97 -0.48
CA VAL A 233 -11.05 4.87 0.18
C VAL A 233 -10.95 4.04 1.45
N VAL A 234 -10.36 2.84 1.40
CA VAL A 234 -10.21 1.97 2.59
C VAL A 234 -9.35 2.64 3.66
N CYS A 235 -8.22 3.24 3.29
CA CYS A 235 -7.36 3.97 4.21
C CYS A 235 -8.06 5.19 4.81
N ALA A 236 -8.81 5.96 4.01
CA ALA A 236 -9.55 7.12 4.51
C ALA A 236 -10.59 6.73 5.57
N LEU A 237 -11.36 5.67 5.34
CA LEU A 237 -12.31 5.16 6.33
C LEU A 237 -11.61 4.71 7.63
N ALA A 238 -10.46 4.03 7.52
CA ALA A 238 -9.70 3.62 8.69
C ALA A 238 -9.19 4.82 9.51
N LEU A 239 -8.71 5.87 8.83
CA LEU A 239 -8.20 7.07 9.47
C LEU A 239 -9.32 7.94 10.09
N GLU A 240 -10.48 8.04 9.43
CA GLU A 240 -11.66 8.72 10.00
C GLU A 240 -12.13 8.02 11.29
N VAL A 241 -12.19 6.67 11.32
CA VAL A 241 -12.52 5.90 12.52
C VAL A 241 -11.46 6.07 13.61
N ALA A 242 -10.19 6.14 13.23
CA ALA A 242 -9.10 6.44 14.16
C ALA A 242 -9.13 7.89 14.68
N GLY A 243 -9.99 8.76 14.14
CA GLY A 243 -10.15 10.16 14.53
C GLY A 243 -9.00 11.06 14.08
N VAL A 244 -8.34 10.71 12.98
CA VAL A 244 -7.35 11.56 12.30
C VAL A 244 -8.04 12.82 11.78
N GLU A 245 -7.33 13.94 11.81
CA GLU A 245 -7.85 15.21 11.26
C GLU A 245 -8.24 15.05 9.80
N ARG A 246 -9.47 15.47 9.43
CA ARG A 246 -10.04 15.36 8.09
C ARG A 246 -9.08 15.84 6.99
N GLU A 247 -8.46 17.00 7.17
CA GLU A 247 -7.52 17.54 6.19
C GLU A 247 -6.23 16.73 6.09
N ALA A 248 -5.79 16.05 7.15
CA ALA A 248 -4.66 15.12 7.09
C ALA A 248 -5.02 13.83 6.32
N VAL A 249 -6.27 13.34 6.45
CA VAL A 249 -6.79 12.21 5.65
C VAL A 249 -6.82 12.58 4.16
N VAL A 250 -7.38 13.74 3.83
CA VAL A 250 -7.45 14.25 2.45
C VAL A 250 -6.05 14.49 1.88
N ALA A 251 -5.14 15.07 2.68
CA ALA A 251 -3.75 15.27 2.28
C ALA A 251 -3.04 13.94 2.02
N ASP A 252 -3.20 12.91 2.87
CA ASP A 252 -2.63 11.57 2.61
C ASP A 252 -3.08 11.00 1.27
N TYR A 253 -4.37 11.10 0.98
CA TYR A 253 -4.92 10.64 -0.28
C TYR A 253 -4.28 11.36 -1.48
N ALA A 254 -4.24 12.70 -1.40
CA ALA A 254 -3.74 13.56 -2.47
C ALA A 254 -2.24 13.42 -2.72
N LEU A 255 -1.43 12.97 -1.74
CA LEU A 255 0.01 12.77 -1.89
C LEU A 255 0.39 11.85 -3.06
N THR A 256 -0.50 10.95 -3.48
CA THR A 256 -0.23 10.11 -4.66
C THR A 256 -0.02 10.95 -5.94
N ALA A 257 -0.48 12.21 -5.99
CA ALA A 257 -0.20 13.14 -7.09
C ALA A 257 1.29 13.38 -7.31
N GLU A 258 2.12 13.36 -6.25
CA GLU A 258 3.57 13.53 -6.36
C GLU A 258 4.26 12.37 -7.09
N ARG A 259 3.59 11.22 -7.18
CA ARG A 259 4.11 9.98 -7.77
C ARG A 259 3.31 9.53 -9.00
N ILE A 260 2.38 10.35 -9.48
CA ILE A 260 1.41 9.88 -10.47
C ILE A 260 2.07 9.53 -11.80
N ASP A 261 3.08 10.28 -12.23
CA ASP A 261 3.81 10.02 -13.47
C ASP A 261 4.49 8.64 -13.42
N ASP A 262 5.18 8.34 -12.33
CA ASP A 262 5.87 7.05 -12.13
C ASP A 262 4.87 5.89 -12.00
N VAL A 263 3.76 6.10 -11.29
CA VAL A 263 2.70 5.09 -11.12
C VAL A 263 2.05 4.78 -12.47
N VAL A 264 1.67 5.80 -13.25
CA VAL A 264 1.10 5.62 -14.59
C VAL A 264 2.12 4.98 -15.53
N GLY A 265 3.39 5.40 -15.48
CA GLY A 265 4.46 4.80 -16.27
C GLY A 265 4.64 3.31 -16.00
N LYS A 266 4.68 2.91 -14.73
CA LYS A 266 4.77 1.50 -14.30
C LYS A 266 3.58 0.68 -14.82
N LEU A 267 2.35 1.19 -14.65
CA LEU A 267 1.15 0.48 -15.09
C LEU A 267 1.04 0.42 -16.62
N ALA A 268 1.39 1.49 -17.34
CA ALA A 268 1.35 1.53 -18.80
C ALA A 268 2.32 0.53 -19.46
N ALA A 269 3.40 0.14 -18.76
CA ALA A 269 4.33 -0.87 -19.23
C ALA A 269 3.76 -2.30 -19.17
N ARG A 270 2.62 -2.52 -18.52
CA ARG A 270 2.03 -3.84 -18.30
C ARG A 270 0.84 -4.09 -19.24
N PRO A 271 0.82 -5.22 -19.98
CA PRO A 271 -0.25 -5.51 -20.94
C PRO A 271 -1.66 -5.48 -20.33
N THR A 272 -1.80 -5.88 -19.07
CA THR A 272 -3.07 -5.88 -18.32
C THR A 272 -3.68 -4.49 -18.19
N TYR A 273 -2.84 -3.44 -18.08
CA TYR A 273 -3.28 -2.07 -17.82
C TYR A 273 -3.07 -1.13 -19.01
N ALA A 274 -2.22 -1.50 -19.96
CA ALA A 274 -1.80 -0.66 -21.09
C ALA A 274 -2.99 -0.13 -21.91
N GLN A 275 -4.06 -0.91 -22.08
CA GLN A 275 -5.23 -0.47 -22.84
C GLN A 275 -6.00 0.65 -22.13
N ASP A 276 -6.14 0.56 -20.81
CA ASP A 276 -6.78 1.62 -20.01
C ASP A 276 -5.91 2.86 -19.93
N MET A 277 -4.57 2.67 -19.88
CA MET A 277 -3.61 3.77 -19.82
C MET A 277 -3.50 4.54 -21.12
N ALA A 278 -3.61 3.85 -22.27
CA ALA A 278 -3.50 4.49 -23.59
C ALA A 278 -4.70 5.39 -23.94
N ARG A 279 -5.82 5.25 -23.23
CA ARG A 279 -7.07 5.97 -23.53
C ARG A 279 -7.18 7.32 -22.85
N ARG A 280 -6.30 7.65 -21.90
CA ARG A 280 -6.46 8.78 -20.97
C ARG A 280 -5.14 9.49 -20.72
N ASP A 281 -5.17 10.79 -20.52
CA ASP A 281 -3.98 11.54 -20.14
C ASP A 281 -3.62 11.31 -18.66
N VAL A 282 -2.38 11.64 -18.27
CA VAL A 282 -1.93 11.47 -16.87
C VAL A 282 -2.73 12.36 -15.91
N ALA A 283 -3.20 13.53 -16.34
CA ALA A 283 -3.95 14.47 -15.50
C ALA A 283 -5.33 13.92 -15.09
N SER A 284 -5.95 13.08 -15.93
CA SER A 284 -7.17 12.32 -15.60
C SER A 284 -6.91 11.25 -14.53
N HIS A 285 -5.66 10.87 -14.29
CA HIS A 285 -5.26 9.88 -13.28
C HIS A 285 -4.79 10.50 -11.96
N THR A 286 -4.49 11.80 -11.92
CA THR A 286 -4.05 12.50 -10.69
C THR A 286 -5.15 12.49 -9.62
N PRO A 287 -4.85 12.11 -8.36
CA PRO A 287 -5.84 12.20 -7.28
C PRO A 287 -6.18 13.66 -7.01
N ARG A 288 -7.46 13.97 -6.84
CA ARG A 288 -7.91 15.30 -6.42
C ARG A 288 -8.38 15.27 -4.98
N ALA A 289 -7.79 16.15 -4.15
CA ALA A 289 -8.18 16.31 -2.75
C ALA A 289 -9.70 16.51 -2.61
N ASP A 290 -10.30 17.28 -3.53
CA ASP A 290 -11.72 17.58 -3.52
C ASP A 290 -12.59 16.34 -3.74
N SER A 291 -12.16 15.34 -4.53
CA SER A 291 -12.92 14.09 -4.71
C SER A 291 -12.98 13.29 -3.41
N MET A 292 -11.89 13.22 -2.65
CA MET A 292 -11.89 12.55 -1.34
C MET A 292 -12.65 13.35 -0.29
N ARG A 293 -12.47 14.69 -0.26
CA ARG A 293 -13.26 15.55 0.64
C ARG A 293 -14.75 15.40 0.37
N ARG A 294 -15.16 15.42 -0.91
CA ARG A 294 -16.55 15.27 -1.32
C ARG A 294 -17.13 13.91 -0.91
N LEU A 295 -16.38 12.82 -1.07
CA LEU A 295 -16.81 11.50 -0.59
C LEU A 295 -17.09 11.53 0.92
N LEU A 296 -16.17 12.07 1.71
CA LEU A 296 -16.32 12.13 3.18
C LEU A 296 -17.49 13.04 3.59
N ASP A 297 -17.69 14.16 2.91
CA ASP A 297 -18.83 15.06 3.15
C ASP A 297 -20.18 14.36 2.84
N LEU A 298 -20.23 13.52 1.81
CA LEU A 298 -21.42 12.72 1.49
C LEU A 298 -21.67 11.67 2.58
N LEU A 299 -20.64 10.99 3.07
CA LEU A 299 -20.78 10.06 4.21
C LEU A 299 -21.26 10.77 5.47
N ASP A 300 -20.79 11.99 5.73
CA ASP A 300 -21.26 12.82 6.84
C ASP A 300 -22.76 13.13 6.70
N ALA A 301 -23.19 13.54 5.51
CA ALA A 301 -24.57 13.91 5.24
C ALA A 301 -25.54 12.72 5.31
N ASP A 302 -25.17 11.59 4.70
CA ASP A 302 -26.10 10.49 4.46
C ASP A 302 -26.08 9.44 5.59
N HIS A 303 -24.96 9.33 6.30
CA HIS A 303 -24.72 8.26 7.26
C HIS A 303 -24.23 8.75 8.64
N GLY A 304 -24.02 10.06 8.83
CA GLY A 304 -23.40 10.58 10.05
C GLY A 304 -21.89 10.28 10.12
N GLY A 305 -21.25 10.15 8.96
CA GLY A 305 -19.81 9.98 8.77
C GLY A 305 -19.40 8.55 8.47
N ALA A 306 -18.09 8.35 8.25
CA ALA A 306 -17.51 7.03 7.99
C ALA A 306 -17.87 5.99 9.06
N ALA A 307 -17.85 6.40 10.34
CA ALA A 307 -18.22 5.57 11.47
C ALA A 307 -19.69 5.13 11.43
N GLY A 308 -20.60 6.02 11.02
CA GLY A 308 -22.02 5.71 10.89
C GLY A 308 -22.30 4.78 9.71
N TRP A 309 -21.69 5.05 8.56
CA TRP A 309 -21.77 4.17 7.39
C TRP A 309 -21.30 2.74 7.72
N LEU A 310 -20.19 2.62 8.47
CA LEU A 310 -19.65 1.34 8.93
C LEU A 310 -20.57 0.62 9.93
N ALA A 311 -21.17 1.36 10.86
CA ALA A 311 -22.06 0.80 11.86
C ALA A 311 -23.34 0.19 11.23
N GLU A 312 -23.91 0.84 10.22
CA GLU A 312 -25.03 0.31 9.44
C GLU A 312 -24.72 -1.03 8.76
N ARG A 313 -23.44 -1.31 8.50
CA ARG A 313 -22.94 -2.52 7.83
C ARG A 313 -22.29 -3.50 8.83
N GLY A 314 -22.57 -3.33 10.11
CA GLY A 314 -22.20 -4.26 11.17
C GLY A 314 -20.76 -4.14 11.65
N PHE A 315 -20.02 -3.08 11.28
CA PHE A 315 -18.73 -2.75 11.90
C PHE A 315 -18.98 -1.80 13.09
N GLY A 316 -19.38 -2.40 14.20
CA GLY A 316 -19.95 -1.70 15.35
C GLY A 316 -18.92 -1.01 16.26
N PRO A 317 -19.39 -0.38 17.37
CA PRO A 317 -18.55 0.43 18.25
C PRO A 317 -17.32 -0.30 18.82
N GLU A 318 -17.43 -1.60 19.12
CA GLU A 318 -16.31 -2.40 19.63
C GLU A 318 -15.20 -2.55 18.57
N GLU A 319 -15.56 -2.83 17.32
CA GLU A 319 -14.61 -2.96 16.21
C GLU A 319 -13.99 -1.61 15.85
N GLN A 320 -14.78 -0.53 15.88
CA GLN A 320 -14.29 0.83 15.68
C GLN A 320 -13.31 1.26 16.78
N THR A 321 -13.61 0.93 18.03
CA THR A 321 -12.70 1.15 19.16
C THR A 321 -11.41 0.36 18.95
N ALA A 322 -11.50 -0.91 18.59
CA ALA A 322 -10.31 -1.75 18.34
C ALA A 322 -9.44 -1.21 17.19
N LEU A 323 -10.06 -0.75 16.09
CA LEU A 323 -9.34 -0.13 14.97
C LEU A 323 -8.65 1.17 15.40
N ARG A 324 -9.35 2.03 16.15
CA ARG A 324 -8.77 3.25 16.71
C ARG A 324 -7.57 2.92 17.59
N LEU A 325 -7.73 2.06 18.59
CA LEU A 325 -6.65 1.68 19.51
C LEU A 325 -5.44 1.13 18.75
N ARG A 326 -5.67 0.28 17.74
CA ARG A 326 -4.59 -0.23 16.89
C ARG A 326 -3.77 0.91 16.26
N LEU A 327 -4.44 1.91 15.69
CA LEU A 327 -3.78 3.00 14.97
C LEU A 327 -3.20 4.05 15.90
N THR A 328 -3.65 4.17 17.15
CA THR A 328 -3.29 5.28 18.04
C THR A 328 -2.52 4.87 19.30
N GLU A 329 -2.51 3.59 19.68
CA GLU A 329 -1.78 3.10 20.86
C GLU A 329 -0.51 2.32 20.49
N ALA A 330 0.57 2.64 21.20
CA ALA A 330 1.92 2.10 20.99
C ALA A 330 2.09 0.72 21.67
#